data_AF-A0AAX4MKN9-F1
#
_entry.id   AF-A0AAX4MKN9-F1
#
_cell.length_a   1.000
_cell.length_b   1.000
_cell.length_c   1.000
_cell.angle_alpha   90.00
_cell.angle_beta   90.00
_cell.angle_gamma   90.00
#
_symmetry.space_group_name_H-M   'P 1'
#
loop_
_entity.id
_entity.type
_entity.pdbx_description
1 polymer ?
#
loop_
_entity_poly.entity_id
_entity_poly.type
_entity_poly.pdbx_seq_one_letter_code
_entity_poly.pdbx_strand_id
1 'polypeptide(L)'
;MGWRGWNGWARQERTNYPLSLSVEDFGEALGLTAQVAEPISADRVCGYMQRALEQLADALEYAPDRPVRELDILPADERTYLLEDLNRTDADLTRRIFACTSCSRRQVRRAPDAVALVL
;
A
#
# COMPACT_ATOMS: atom_id res chain seq x y z
N MET A 1 40.65 29.50 -0.69
CA MET A 1 39.71 28.72 0.14
C MET A 1 38.30 28.90 -0.39
N GLY A 2 37.57 27.80 -0.62
CA GLY A 2 36.11 27.80 -0.64
C GLY A 2 35.41 27.79 -1.99
N TRP A 3 35.64 26.78 -2.84
CA TRP A 3 34.65 26.43 -3.85
C TRP A 3 33.63 25.47 -3.22
N ARG A 4 32.57 26.07 -2.68
CA ARG A 4 31.34 25.39 -2.23
C ARG A 4 30.55 24.92 -3.44
N GLY A 5 29.94 23.75 -3.31
CA GLY A 5 28.85 23.32 -4.19
C GLY A 5 29.22 22.24 -5.21
N TRP A 6 29.98 21.22 -4.80
CA TRP A 6 29.85 19.93 -5.47
C TRP A 6 28.53 19.30 -5.01
N ASN A 7 27.42 19.69 -5.63
CA ASN A 7 26.24 18.84 -5.63
C ASN A 7 26.63 17.65 -6.48
N GLY A 8 26.90 16.50 -5.85
CA GLY A 8 27.05 15.24 -6.55
C GLY A 8 25.78 15.03 -7.36
N TRP A 9 25.89 15.22 -8.68
CA TRP A 9 24.83 14.91 -9.61
C TRP A 9 24.68 13.40 -9.53
N ALA A 10 23.75 12.94 -8.70
CA ALA A 10 23.26 11.58 -8.77
C ALA A 10 22.94 11.36 -10.24
N ARG A 11 23.63 10.39 -10.83
CA ARG A 11 23.52 9.99 -12.21
C ARG A 11 22.08 9.51 -12.40
N GLN A 12 21.19 10.44 -12.70
CA GLN A 12 19.78 10.17 -12.94
C GLN A 12 19.72 9.49 -14.30
N GLU A 13 19.90 8.18 -14.31
CA GLU A 13 19.52 7.33 -15.42
C GLU A 13 18.02 7.55 -15.64
N ARG A 14 17.70 8.51 -16.52
CA ARG A 14 16.34 8.84 -16.96
C ARG A 14 15.82 7.70 -17.81
N THR A 15 15.51 6.59 -17.16
CA THR A 15 14.58 5.62 -17.69
C THR A 15 13.20 6.29 -17.58
N ASN A 16 12.47 6.43 -18.68
CA ASN A 16 11.15 7.11 -18.72
C ASN A 16 10.05 6.26 -18.05
N TYR A 17 10.40 5.57 -16.96
CA TYR A 17 9.54 4.65 -16.24
C TYR A 17 9.35 5.19 -14.82
N PRO A 18 8.10 5.21 -14.31
CA PRO A 18 7.80 5.71 -12.97
C PRO A 18 8.38 4.82 -11.85
N LEU A 19 8.93 3.65 -12.20
CA LEU A 19 9.60 2.71 -11.31
C LEU A 19 10.64 1.91 -12.09
N SER A 20 11.84 1.80 -11.54
CA SER A 20 12.92 0.90 -11.97
C SER A 20 13.49 0.22 -10.73
N LEU A 21 13.66 -1.10 -10.78
CA LEU A 21 14.23 -1.88 -9.70
C LEU A 21 15.41 -2.70 -10.25
N SER A 22 16.58 -2.50 -9.67
CA SER A 22 17.78 -3.28 -9.97
C SER A 22 18.04 -4.27 -8.86
N VAL A 23 18.42 -5.49 -9.24
CA VAL A 23 18.86 -6.53 -8.32
C VAL A 23 20.33 -6.78 -8.62
N GLU A 24 21.19 -6.49 -7.66
CA GLU A 24 22.62 -6.77 -7.73
C GLU A 24 22.92 -8.08 -6.99
N ASP A 25 23.54 -9.04 -7.67
CA ASP A 25 23.98 -10.29 -7.04
C ASP A 25 25.44 -10.18 -6.58
N PHE A 26 25.66 -10.28 -5.27
CA PHE A 26 26.98 -10.28 -4.65
C PHE A 26 27.46 -11.70 -4.25
N GLY A 27 26.76 -12.74 -4.69
CA GLY A 27 27.07 -14.15 -4.42
C GLY A 27 26.48 -14.65 -3.09
N GLU A 28 26.81 -13.99 -1.98
CA GLU A 28 26.26 -14.34 -0.65
C GLU A 28 25.05 -13.48 -0.25
N ALA A 29 24.79 -12.40 -1.00
CA ALA A 29 23.70 -11.48 -0.74
C ALA A 29 23.18 -10.86 -2.04
N LEU A 30 21.90 -10.48 -2.03
CA LEU A 30 21.29 -9.68 -3.08
C LEU A 30 21.14 -8.23 -2.61
N GLY A 31 21.61 -7.29 -3.43
CA GLY A 31 21.32 -5.87 -3.32
C GLY A 31 20.04 -5.53 -4.09
N LEU A 32 19.21 -4.66 -3.51
CA LEU A 32 17.99 -4.16 -4.13
C LEU A 32 18.06 -2.64 -4.21
N THR A 33 18.07 -2.11 -5.44
CA THR A 33 18.10 -0.67 -5.70
C THR A 33 16.85 -0.24 -6.45
N ALA A 34 15.91 0.43 -5.76
CA ALA A 34 14.71 0.98 -6.37
C ALA A 34 14.88 2.47 -6.72
N GLN A 35 14.58 2.83 -7.96
CA GLN A 35 14.40 4.20 -8.42
C GLN A 35 12.92 4.39 -8.74
N VAL A 36 12.23 5.22 -7.96
CA VAL A 36 10.79 5.45 -8.13
C VAL A 36 10.51 6.93 -8.27
N ALA A 37 9.50 7.26 -9.08
CA ALA A 37 8.94 8.59 -9.11
C ALA A 37 7.98 8.78 -7.93
N GLU A 38 7.96 10.00 -7.37
CA GLU A 38 6.95 10.37 -6.38
C GLU A 38 5.53 10.15 -6.94
N PRO A 39 4.56 9.74 -6.10
CA PRO A 39 4.61 9.63 -4.63
C PRO A 39 5.00 8.23 -4.11
N ILE A 40 5.58 7.36 -4.95
CA ILE A 40 5.88 5.98 -4.56
C ILE A 40 7.09 5.96 -3.62
N SER A 41 7.02 5.18 -2.54
CA SER A 41 8.16 4.99 -1.63
C SER A 41 9.09 3.90 -2.16
N ALA A 42 10.35 4.25 -2.42
CA ALA A 42 11.38 3.32 -2.87
C ALA A 42 11.61 2.21 -1.83
N ASP A 43 11.59 2.58 -0.55
CA ASP A 43 11.77 1.70 0.59
C ASP A 43 10.69 0.61 0.64
N ARG A 44 9.42 1.00 0.40
CA ARG A 44 8.31 0.02 0.33
C ARG A 44 8.48 -0.95 -0.82
N VAL A 45 8.91 -0.47 -1.98
CA VAL A 45 9.16 -1.34 -3.15
C VAL A 45 10.29 -2.33 -2.86
N CYS A 46 11.39 -1.88 -2.25
CA CYS A 46 12.47 -2.75 -1.82
C CYS A 46 11.99 -3.78 -0.79
N GLY A 47 11.20 -3.36 0.21
CA GLY A 47 10.64 -4.26 1.22
C GLY A 47 9.73 -5.34 0.63
N TYR A 48 8.90 -4.99 -0.36
CA TYR A 48 8.06 -5.96 -1.07
C TYR A 48 8.88 -6.96 -1.86
N MET A 49 9.90 -6.50 -2.58
CA MET A 49 10.76 -7.38 -3.37
C MET A 49 11.58 -8.29 -2.46
N GLN A 50 12.12 -7.77 -1.37
CA GLN A 50 12.84 -8.57 -0.38
C GLN A 50 11.94 -9.68 0.15
N ARG A 51 10.71 -9.36 0.57
CA ARG A 51 9.79 -10.34 1.11
C ARG A 51 9.40 -11.41 0.08
N ALA A 52 9.18 -11.00 -1.17
CA ALA A 52 8.89 -11.91 -2.27
C ALA A 52 10.04 -12.88 -2.54
N LEU A 53 11.30 -12.40 -2.52
CA LEU A 53 12.49 -13.23 -2.70
C LEU A 53 12.70 -14.21 -1.54
N GLU A 54 12.49 -13.77 -0.30
CA GLU A 54 12.52 -14.65 0.88
C GLU A 54 11.48 -15.77 0.75
N GLN A 55 10.23 -15.43 0.44
CA GLN A 55 9.17 -16.43 0.28
C GLN A 55 9.40 -17.37 -0.91
N LEU A 56 10.03 -16.88 -1.97
CA LEU A 56 10.39 -17.72 -3.11
C LEU A 56 11.51 -18.70 -2.73
N ALA A 57 12.54 -18.25 -2.02
CA ALA A 57 13.61 -19.10 -1.51
C ALA A 57 13.05 -20.19 -0.58
N ASP A 58 12.21 -19.80 0.38
CA ASP A 58 11.52 -20.74 1.29
C ASP A 58 10.69 -21.76 0.51
N ALA A 59 9.92 -21.31 -0.48
CA ALA A 59 9.07 -22.20 -1.28
C ALA A 59 9.92 -23.19 -2.09
N LEU A 60 11.01 -22.75 -2.70
CA LEU A 60 11.91 -23.64 -3.43
C LEU A 60 12.56 -24.70 -2.53
N GLU A 61 12.86 -24.36 -1.27
CA GLU A 61 13.46 -25.30 -0.32
C GLU A 61 12.45 -26.31 0.24
N TYR A 62 11.25 -25.86 0.64
CA TYR A 62 10.32 -26.69 1.41
C TYR A 62 9.10 -27.18 0.60
N ALA A 63 8.70 -26.49 -0.46
CA ALA A 63 7.48 -26.78 -1.21
C ALA A 63 7.57 -26.27 -2.66
N PRO A 64 8.41 -26.88 -3.52
CA PRO A 64 8.71 -26.35 -4.86
C PRO A 64 7.49 -26.33 -5.79
N ASP A 65 6.48 -27.15 -5.52
CA ASP A 65 5.21 -27.17 -6.26
C ASP A 65 4.22 -26.07 -5.80
N ARG A 66 4.57 -25.24 -4.81
CA ARG A 66 3.74 -24.14 -4.34
C ARG A 66 3.60 -23.11 -5.47
N PRO A 67 2.37 -22.76 -5.88
CA PRO A 67 2.19 -21.82 -6.96
C PRO A 67 2.62 -20.41 -6.52
N VAL A 68 3.35 -19.71 -7.38
CA VAL A 68 3.94 -18.38 -7.11
C VAL A 68 2.90 -17.35 -6.62
N ARG A 69 1.64 -17.47 -7.08
CA ARG A 69 0.54 -16.59 -6.65
C ARG A 69 0.18 -16.69 -5.16
N GLU A 70 0.60 -17.76 -4.48
CA GLU A 70 0.34 -17.98 -3.05
C GLU A 70 1.49 -17.46 -2.17
N LEU A 71 2.55 -16.92 -2.75
CA LEU A 71 3.65 -16.29 -2.02
C LEU A 71 3.21 -14.91 -1.51
N ASP A 72 3.36 -14.69 -0.21
CA ASP A 72 3.03 -13.41 0.39
C ASP A 72 4.17 -12.42 0.14
N ILE A 73 3.87 -11.34 -0.60
CA ILE A 73 4.84 -10.29 -0.93
C ILE A 73 4.77 -9.13 0.06
N LEU A 74 3.78 -9.11 0.96
CA LEU A 74 3.59 -8.01 1.90
C LEU A 74 4.44 -8.26 3.17
N PRO A 75 5.28 -7.29 3.57
CA PRO A 75 5.88 -7.24 4.88
C PRO A 75 4.80 -7.24 5.96
N ALA A 76 5.09 -7.84 7.11
CA ALA A 76 4.16 -7.94 8.23
C ALA A 76 3.64 -6.56 8.68
N ASP A 77 4.51 -5.55 8.68
CA ASP A 77 4.16 -4.19 9.08
C ASP A 77 3.19 -3.53 8.10
N GLU A 78 3.42 -3.68 6.78
CA GLU A 78 2.50 -3.14 5.77
C GLU A 78 1.16 -3.89 5.79
N ARG A 79 1.19 -5.21 6.00
CA ARG A 79 -0.04 -6.00 6.17
C ARG A 79 -0.87 -5.49 7.36
N THR A 80 -0.21 -5.18 8.46
CA THR A 80 -0.83 -4.62 9.66
C THR A 80 -1.41 -3.24 9.37
N TYR A 81 -0.64 -2.36 8.74
CA TYR A 81 -1.13 -1.04 8.32
C TYR A 81 -2.36 -1.11 7.39
N LEU A 82 -2.34 -2.01 6.40
CA LEU A 82 -3.47 -2.18 5.48
C LEU A 82 -4.70 -2.77 6.18
N LEU A 83 -4.53 -3.80 7.00
CA LEU A 83 -5.64 -4.53 7.61
C LEU A 83 -6.17 -3.89 8.89
N GLU A 84 -5.36 -3.12 9.60
CA GLU A 84 -5.73 -2.57 10.90
C GLU A 84 -5.84 -1.05 10.89
N ASP A 85 -4.90 -0.33 10.26
CA ASP A 85 -4.90 1.14 10.30
C ASP A 85 -5.83 1.73 9.24
N LEU A 86 -5.75 1.28 7.99
CA LEU A 86 -6.63 1.75 6.92
C LEU A 86 -8.05 1.20 7.04
N ASN A 87 -8.19 -0.04 7.50
CA ASN A 87 -9.47 -0.68 7.75
C ASN A 87 -10.03 -0.38 9.16
N ARG A 88 -9.49 0.62 9.86
CA ARG A 88 -10.04 1.15 11.12
C ARG A 88 -11.33 1.94 10.89
N THR A 89 -12.29 1.34 10.20
CA THR A 89 -13.65 1.85 10.01
C THR A 89 -14.58 1.28 11.08
N ASP A 90 -14.13 1.28 12.34
CA ASP A 90 -14.99 1.03 13.50
C ASP A 90 -15.88 2.26 13.75
N ALA A 91 -16.66 2.60 12.73
CA ALA A 91 -17.86 3.40 12.91
C ALA A 91 -18.95 2.39 13.24
N ASP A 92 -19.59 2.55 14.41
CA ASP A 92 -20.78 1.81 14.82
C ASP A 92 -21.91 2.03 13.79
N LEU A 93 -21.81 1.30 12.69
CA LEU A 93 -22.71 1.35 11.53
C LEU A 93 -24.09 0.86 11.95
N THR A 94 -24.13 -0.10 12.89
CA THR A 94 -25.37 -0.60 13.50
C THR A 94 -26.16 0.53 14.16
N ARG A 95 -25.50 1.39 14.95
CA ARG A 95 -26.15 2.56 15.56
C ARG A 95 -26.53 3.63 14.55
N ARG A 96 -25.74 3.84 13.49
CA ARG A 96 -26.06 4.78 12.39
C ARG A 96 -27.26 4.32 11.56
N ILE A 97 -27.38 3.03 11.25
CA ILE A 97 -28.53 2.46 10.52
C ILE A 97 -29.79 2.61 11.38
N PHE A 98 -29.73 2.27 12.66
CA PHE A 98 -30.86 2.42 13.59
C PHE A 98 -31.29 3.89 13.77
N ALA A 99 -30.32 4.81 13.83
CA ALA A 99 -30.57 6.24 13.88
C ALA A 99 -31.18 6.76 12.56
N CYS A 100 -30.78 6.24 11.40
CA CYS A 100 -31.31 6.65 10.10
C CYS A 100 -32.81 6.29 9.96
N THR A 101 -33.19 5.05 10.30
CA THR A 101 -34.60 4.61 10.25
C THR A 101 -35.48 5.41 11.20
N SER A 102 -34.99 5.74 12.40
CA SER A 102 -35.76 6.52 13.38
C SER A 102 -35.81 8.02 13.05
N CYS A 103 -34.76 8.59 12.44
CA CYS A 103 -34.75 9.97 11.96
C CYS A 103 -35.73 10.20 10.81
N SER A 104 -35.91 9.24 9.89
CA SER A 104 -36.93 9.33 8.82
C SER A 104 -38.34 9.57 9.39
N ARG A 105 -38.77 8.77 10.38
CA ARG A 105 -40.07 8.97 11.05
C ARG A 105 -40.18 10.32 11.78
N ARG A 106 -39.06 10.82 12.30
CA ARG A 106 -39.00 12.09 13.03
C ARG A 106 -39.00 13.30 12.09
N GLN A 107 -38.42 13.19 10.90
CA GLN A 107 -38.48 14.20 9.85
C GLN A 107 -39.88 14.31 9.24
N VAL A 108 -40.56 13.18 8.97
CA VAL A 108 -41.97 13.17 8.50
C VAL A 108 -42.90 13.88 9.49
N ARG A 109 -42.66 13.75 10.80
CA ARG A 109 -43.45 14.46 11.83
C ARG A 109 -43.13 15.95 11.96
N ARG A 110 -41.93 16.38 11.56
CA ARG A 110 -41.50 17.80 11.67
C ARG A 110 -41.82 18.62 10.43
N ALA A 111 -41.88 17.99 9.26
CA ALA A 111 -42.20 18.65 7.99
C ALA A 111 -42.98 17.67 7.08
N PRO A 112 -44.28 17.47 7.33
CA PRO A 112 -45.09 16.50 6.59
C PRO A 112 -45.26 16.88 5.10
N ASP A 113 -45.23 18.18 4.78
CA ASP A 113 -45.45 18.70 3.42
C ASP A 113 -44.15 19.01 2.66
N ALA A 114 -42.99 18.62 3.20
CA ALA A 114 -41.71 18.81 2.51
C ALA A 114 -41.54 17.73 1.42
N VAL A 115 -41.27 18.16 0.18
CA VAL A 115 -41.05 17.25 -0.95
C VAL A 115 -39.80 16.40 -0.70
N ALA A 116 -39.99 15.10 -0.49
CA ALA A 116 -38.91 14.16 -0.18
C ALA A 116 -38.32 13.48 -1.43
N LEU A 117 -39.06 13.46 -2.53
CA LEU A 117 -38.66 12.85 -3.79
C LEU A 117 -39.23 13.66 -4.95
N VAL A 118 -38.38 14.04 -5.89
CA VAL A 118 -38.77 14.52 -7.22
C VAL A 118 -38.20 13.50 -8.19
N LEU A 119 -39.06 12.94 -9.04
CA LEU A 119 -38.70 11.94 -10.05
C LEU A 119 -38.10 12.58 -11.30
#